data_AF-A0AAI9F2W7-F1
#
_entry.id   AF-A0AAI9F2W7-F1
#
_cell.length_a   1.000
_cell.length_b   1.000
_cell.length_c   1.000
_cell.angle_alpha   90.00
_cell.angle_beta   90.00
_cell.angle_gamma   90.00
#
_symmetry.space_group_name_H-M   'P 1'
#
loop_
_entity.id
_entity.type
_entity.pdbx_description
1 polymer ?
#
loop_
_entity_poly.entity_id
_entity_poly.type
_entity_poly.pdbx_seq_one_letter_code
_entity_poly.pdbx_strand_id
1 'polypeptide(L)'
;MIKEERLERKLKSGKRLSKLDAQKEINSNEYVLKENDFIVSKTDTKGYITYCNRIFVEAAGWSRFELIGANHNIIRHPHMPKIAFKILWDLIQSKKEFFGFVKNLRKNGGFYWVFAYITPDLDLNGNIVGYTSFRKKPNPEGVRQIEPIYKELLEAEKRGGIAESYELLKKLLSANDENVIEKYHKLVFDLQKGI
;
A
#
# COMPACT_ATOMS: atom_id res chain seq x y z
N MET A 1 -19.23 -13.78 12.75
CA MET A 1 -19.48 -13.77 14.21
C MET A 1 -18.20 -14.07 15.02
N ILE A 2 -17.62 -15.29 14.97
CA ILE A 2 -16.41 -15.66 15.77
C ILE A 2 -15.19 -14.74 15.52
N LYS A 3 -14.96 -14.33 14.26
CA LYS A 3 -13.83 -13.46 13.91
C LYS A 3 -13.97 -12.04 14.49
N GLU A 4 -15.17 -11.48 14.48
CA GLU A 4 -15.48 -10.14 15.00
C GLU A 4 -15.19 -10.09 16.50
N GLU A 5 -15.72 -11.05 17.26
CA GLU A 5 -15.51 -11.15 18.70
C GLU A 5 -14.02 -11.30 19.07
N ARG A 6 -13.26 -12.05 18.26
CA ARG A 6 -11.81 -12.18 18.46
C ARG A 6 -11.10 -10.84 18.31
N LEU A 7 -11.45 -10.04 17.30
CA LEU A 7 -10.86 -8.72 17.08
C LEU A 7 -11.21 -7.77 18.22
N GLU A 8 -12.48 -7.77 18.66
CA GLU A 8 -12.93 -6.96 19.78
C GLU A 8 -12.22 -7.32 21.08
N ARG A 9 -12.09 -8.61 21.42
CA ARG A 9 -11.35 -9.05 22.62
C ARG A 9 -9.88 -8.61 22.55
N LYS A 10 -9.26 -8.70 21.38
CA LYS A 10 -7.87 -8.26 21.17
C LYS A 10 -7.72 -6.76 21.43
N LEU A 11 -8.58 -5.93 20.85
CA LEU A 11 -8.58 -4.49 21.07
C LEU A 11 -8.87 -4.11 22.53
N LYS A 12 -9.85 -4.76 23.18
CA LYS A 12 -10.15 -4.59 24.62
C LYS A 12 -8.97 -4.96 25.52
N SER A 13 -8.11 -5.90 25.10
CA SER A 13 -6.86 -6.24 25.79
C SER A 13 -5.69 -5.27 25.52
N GLY A 14 -5.94 -4.15 24.81
CA GLY A 14 -4.91 -3.17 24.45
C GLY A 14 -3.97 -3.61 23.33
N LYS A 15 -4.25 -4.74 22.68
CA LYS A 15 -3.40 -5.27 21.59
C LYS A 15 -3.76 -4.63 20.26
N ARG A 16 -2.73 -4.32 19.47
CA ARG A 16 -2.83 -3.70 18.15
C ARG A 16 -3.13 -4.72 17.06
N LEU A 17 -3.89 -4.31 16.03
CA LEU A 17 -4.12 -5.13 14.85
C LEU A 17 -2.94 -5.04 13.87
N SER A 18 -2.75 -6.08 13.08
CA SER A 18 -1.72 -6.15 12.04
C SER A 18 -2.16 -7.06 10.89
N LYS A 19 -1.27 -7.29 9.91
CA LYS A 19 -1.47 -8.25 8.82
C LYS A 19 -1.99 -9.62 9.26
N LEU A 20 -1.70 -10.07 10.49
CA LEU A 20 -2.19 -11.37 10.99
C LEU A 20 -3.70 -11.40 11.22
N ASP A 21 -4.32 -10.22 11.37
CA ASP A 21 -5.75 -10.04 11.60
C ASP A 21 -6.53 -9.78 10.29
N ALA A 22 -5.81 -9.56 9.19
CA ALA A 22 -6.37 -9.30 7.87
C ALA A 22 -7.26 -10.44 7.37
N GLN A 23 -8.11 -10.16 6.39
CA GLN A 23 -8.95 -11.18 5.79
C GLN A 23 -8.13 -12.18 4.97
N LYS A 24 -8.42 -13.48 5.16
CA LYS A 24 -7.72 -14.57 4.45
C LYS A 24 -8.46 -15.01 3.20
N GLU A 25 -9.78 -15.02 3.25
CA GLU A 25 -10.65 -15.32 2.11
C GLU A 25 -10.84 -14.05 1.28
N ILE A 26 -10.10 -13.98 0.19
CA ILE A 26 -10.15 -12.88 -0.77
C ILE A 26 -11.23 -13.14 -1.81
N ASN A 27 -11.96 -12.08 -2.20
CA ASN A 27 -12.93 -12.10 -3.28
C ASN A 27 -12.62 -11.00 -4.30
N SER A 28 -13.27 -11.06 -5.45
CA SER A 28 -13.04 -10.17 -6.58
C SER A 28 -13.84 -8.87 -6.53
N ASN A 29 -14.52 -8.56 -5.41
CA ASN A 29 -15.33 -7.36 -5.33
C ASN A 29 -14.45 -6.13 -5.11
N GLU A 30 -14.38 -5.28 -6.13
CA GLU A 30 -13.69 -4.00 -6.06
C GLU A 30 -14.61 -2.92 -5.45
N TYR A 31 -14.08 -2.20 -4.45
CA TYR A 31 -14.60 -0.90 -4.07
C TYR A 31 -13.88 0.17 -4.90
N VAL A 32 -14.60 0.80 -5.82
CA VAL A 32 -14.05 1.86 -6.67
C VAL A 32 -14.20 3.21 -5.97
N LEU A 33 -13.10 3.94 -5.82
CA LEU A 33 -13.09 5.30 -5.30
C LEU A 33 -13.84 6.26 -6.23
N LYS A 34 -14.52 7.24 -5.64
CA LYS A 34 -15.13 8.33 -6.40
C LYS A 34 -14.04 9.26 -6.91
N GLU A 35 -14.36 10.04 -7.95
CA GLU A 35 -13.37 10.91 -8.62
C GLU A 35 -12.72 11.92 -7.67
N ASN A 36 -13.51 12.48 -6.76
CA ASN A 36 -13.07 13.46 -5.77
C ASN A 36 -12.71 12.84 -4.41
N ASP A 37 -12.71 11.50 -4.30
CA ASP A 37 -12.32 10.85 -3.07
C ASP A 37 -10.80 10.99 -2.86
N PHE A 38 -10.44 11.50 -1.68
CA PHE A 38 -9.06 11.59 -1.26
C PHE A 38 -8.89 10.87 0.07
N ILE A 39 -8.16 9.77 0.05
CA ILE A 39 -7.80 9.01 1.24
C ILE A 39 -6.56 9.65 1.86
N VAL A 40 -6.63 9.91 3.17
CA VAL A 40 -5.49 10.40 3.95
C VAL A 40 -5.28 9.52 5.17
N SER A 41 -4.04 9.10 5.40
CA SER A 41 -3.63 8.42 6.63
C SER A 41 -2.24 8.86 7.06
N LYS A 42 -2.02 8.90 8.38
CA LYS A 42 -0.69 9.09 8.97
C LYS A 42 -0.31 7.90 9.81
N THR A 43 0.98 7.64 9.91
CA THR A 43 1.53 6.60 10.79
C THR A 43 2.67 7.14 11.64
N ASP A 44 2.96 6.45 12.75
CA ASP A 44 4.24 6.59 13.43
C ASP A 44 5.39 5.99 12.58
N THR A 45 6.63 6.09 13.08
CA THR A 45 7.83 5.56 12.42
C THR A 45 7.85 4.03 12.27
N LYS A 46 6.99 3.32 13.01
CA LYS A 46 6.81 1.86 12.96
C LYS A 46 5.64 1.44 12.06
N GLY A 47 4.96 2.39 11.42
CA GLY A 47 3.85 2.13 10.51
C GLY A 47 2.51 1.88 11.22
N TYR A 48 2.37 2.22 12.51
CA TYR A 48 1.08 2.19 13.19
C TYR A 48 0.29 3.45 12.85
N ILE A 49 -0.97 3.27 12.45
CA ILE A 49 -1.85 4.36 12.01
C ILE A 49 -2.15 5.28 13.20
N THR A 50 -1.77 6.55 13.10
CA THR A 50 -2.06 7.60 14.08
C THR A 50 -3.25 8.45 13.65
N TYR A 51 -3.54 8.48 12.34
CA TYR A 51 -4.67 9.19 11.77
C TYR A 51 -5.19 8.48 10.51
N CYS A 52 -6.51 8.49 10.34
CA CYS A 52 -7.18 8.09 9.10
C CYS A 52 -8.44 8.95 8.91
N ASN A 53 -8.67 9.42 7.70
CA ASN A 53 -9.90 10.13 7.36
C ASN A 53 -11.07 9.17 7.10
N ARG A 54 -12.29 9.71 7.02
CA ARG A 54 -13.53 8.94 6.81
C ARG A 54 -13.50 8.12 5.52
N ILE A 55 -12.95 8.68 4.44
CA ILE A 55 -12.85 7.99 3.14
C ILE A 55 -11.98 6.73 3.25
N PHE A 56 -10.90 6.77 4.04
CA PHE A 56 -10.09 5.58 4.28
C PHE A 56 -10.89 4.48 5.00
N VAL A 57 -11.63 4.85 6.05
CA VAL A 57 -12.48 3.92 6.82
C VAL A 57 -13.48 3.21 5.90
N GLU A 58 -14.19 3.98 5.07
CA GLU A 58 -15.17 3.46 4.11
C GLU A 58 -14.53 2.54 3.06
N ALA A 59 -13.45 2.98 2.42
CA ALA A 59 -12.75 2.21 1.41
C ALA A 59 -12.15 0.92 1.97
N ALA A 60 -11.54 0.96 3.16
CA ALA A 60 -10.94 -0.21 3.78
C ALA A 60 -11.97 -1.17 4.41
N GLY A 61 -13.17 -0.68 4.75
CA GLY A 61 -14.22 -1.46 5.40
C GLY A 61 -13.92 -1.82 6.85
N TRP A 62 -12.92 -1.17 7.47
CA TRP A 62 -12.61 -1.29 8.89
C TRP A 62 -13.19 -0.09 9.62
N SER A 63 -13.58 -0.26 10.88
CA SER A 63 -13.95 0.88 11.71
C SER A 63 -12.73 1.74 12.04
N ARG A 64 -12.95 3.03 12.32
CA ARG A 64 -11.87 3.92 12.78
C ARG A 64 -11.20 3.39 14.06
N PHE A 65 -11.98 2.83 14.98
CA PHE A 65 -11.48 2.26 16.23
C PHE A 65 -10.53 1.08 15.99
N GLU A 66 -10.81 0.24 14.98
CA GLU A 66 -9.91 -0.85 14.59
C GLU A 66 -8.65 -0.35 13.87
N LEU A 67 -8.76 0.71 13.07
CA LEU A 67 -7.65 1.23 12.28
C LEU A 67 -6.64 2.02 13.12
N ILE A 68 -7.09 2.86 14.05
CA ILE A 68 -6.18 3.67 14.88
C ILE A 68 -5.35 2.73 15.77
N GLY A 69 -4.02 2.86 15.67
CA GLY A 69 -3.05 2.01 16.35
C GLY A 69 -2.80 0.65 15.67
N ALA A 70 -3.51 0.30 14.59
CA ALA A 70 -3.19 -0.87 13.78
C ALA A 70 -1.98 -0.60 12.90
N ASN A 71 -1.20 -1.65 12.59
CA ASN A 71 -0.17 -1.52 11.56
C ASN A 71 -0.84 -1.38 10.19
N HIS A 72 -0.37 -0.41 9.39
CA HIS A 72 -0.93 -0.12 8.06
C HIS A 72 -0.93 -1.34 7.12
N ASN A 73 -0.03 -2.31 7.34
CA ASN A 73 0.02 -3.54 6.56
C ASN A 73 -1.22 -4.46 6.70
N ILE A 74 -2.17 -4.17 7.59
CA ILE A 74 -3.44 -4.89 7.71
C ILE A 74 -4.28 -4.83 6.42
N ILE A 75 -4.16 -3.75 5.66
CA ILE A 75 -4.84 -3.57 4.37
C ILE A 75 -3.97 -3.99 3.18
N ARG A 76 -2.81 -4.61 3.40
CA ARG A 76 -1.94 -5.00 2.29
C ARG A 76 -2.53 -6.20 1.56
N HIS A 77 -2.87 -6.02 0.28
CA HIS A 77 -3.37 -7.11 -0.54
C HIS A 77 -2.27 -8.16 -0.82
N PRO A 78 -2.57 -9.48 -0.75
CA PRO A 78 -1.58 -10.54 -0.97
C PRO A 78 -1.04 -10.57 -2.40
N HIS A 79 -1.79 -10.04 -3.38
CA HIS A 79 -1.34 -9.94 -4.79
C HIS A 79 -0.38 -8.77 -5.05
N MET A 80 -0.08 -7.94 -4.05
CA MET A 80 0.93 -6.89 -4.22
C MET A 80 2.33 -7.46 -3.98
N PRO A 81 3.26 -7.35 -4.96
CA PRO A 81 4.61 -7.84 -4.80
C PRO A 81 5.32 -7.06 -3.68
N LYS A 82 6.15 -7.75 -2.90
CA LYS A 82 7.01 -7.15 -1.87
C LYS A 82 7.99 -6.13 -2.44
N ILE A 83 8.45 -6.25 -3.69
CA ILE A 83 9.38 -5.29 -4.28
C ILE A 83 8.80 -3.87 -4.33
N ALA A 84 7.50 -3.71 -4.60
CA ALA A 84 6.85 -2.40 -4.60
C ALA A 84 6.92 -1.73 -3.22
N PHE A 85 6.77 -2.51 -2.14
CA PHE A 85 6.91 -2.00 -0.78
C PHE A 85 8.37 -1.81 -0.37
N LYS A 86 9.30 -2.61 -0.89
CA LYS A 86 10.73 -2.38 -0.67
C LYS A 86 11.13 -1.02 -1.26
N ILE A 87 10.73 -0.73 -2.50
CA ILE A 87 10.95 0.59 -3.14
C ILE A 87 10.37 1.72 -2.29
N LEU A 88 9.12 1.56 -1.82
CA LEU A 88 8.50 2.52 -0.90
C LEU A 88 9.38 2.77 0.34
N TRP A 89 9.80 1.72 1.03
CA TRP A 89 10.60 1.85 2.26
C TRP A 89 11.97 2.46 2.00
N ASP A 90 12.68 2.02 0.96
CA ASP A 90 13.99 2.56 0.59
C ASP A 90 13.91 4.08 0.32
N LEU A 91 12.84 4.53 -0.35
CA LEU A 91 12.60 5.95 -0.64
C LEU A 91 12.30 6.76 0.61
N ILE A 92 11.28 6.38 1.38
CA ILE A 92 10.82 7.20 2.52
C ILE A 92 11.82 7.20 3.67
N GLN A 93 12.61 6.13 3.84
CA GLN A 93 13.72 6.12 4.79
C GLN A 93 14.88 7.03 4.35
N SER A 94 15.03 7.23 3.04
CA SER A 94 15.97 8.18 2.44
C SER A 94 15.43 9.62 2.37
N LYS A 95 14.34 9.92 3.09
CA LYS A 95 13.65 11.22 3.09
C LYS A 95 13.10 11.62 1.72
N LYS A 96 12.85 10.65 0.83
CA LYS A 96 12.27 10.84 -0.50
C LYS A 96 10.81 10.42 -0.53
N GLU A 97 10.09 10.89 -1.54
CA GLU A 97 8.69 10.57 -1.76
C GLU A 97 8.54 9.28 -2.57
N PHE A 98 7.42 8.59 -2.36
CA PHE A 98 7.04 7.42 -3.15
C PHE A 98 5.74 7.66 -3.91
N PHE A 99 5.71 7.21 -5.16
CA PHE A 99 4.51 7.11 -5.97
C PHE A 99 4.28 5.68 -6.44
N GLY A 100 3.04 5.20 -6.42
CA GLY A 100 2.73 3.86 -6.90
C GLY A 100 1.25 3.52 -6.97
N PHE A 101 0.90 2.55 -7.80
CA PHE A 101 -0.40 1.90 -7.76
C PHE A 101 -0.40 0.87 -6.63
N VAL A 102 -1.42 0.89 -5.77
CA VAL A 102 -1.49 -0.04 -4.64
C VAL A 102 -2.86 -0.70 -4.59
N LYS A 103 -2.88 -2.03 -4.69
CA LYS A 103 -4.05 -2.85 -4.38
C LYS A 103 -4.13 -3.06 -2.88
N ASN A 104 -5.23 -2.65 -2.28
CA ASN A 104 -5.47 -2.77 -0.84
C ASN A 104 -6.60 -3.76 -0.58
N LEU A 105 -6.46 -4.53 0.49
CA LEU A 105 -7.44 -5.50 0.97
C LEU A 105 -8.44 -4.84 1.91
N ARG A 106 -9.72 -5.11 1.69
CA ARG A 106 -10.81 -4.69 2.58
C ARG A 106 -11.05 -5.71 3.68
N LYS A 107 -11.65 -5.29 4.79
CA LYS A 107 -12.02 -6.18 5.92
C LYS A 107 -12.90 -7.36 5.48
N ASN A 108 -13.75 -7.17 4.48
CA ASN A 108 -14.68 -8.17 3.95
C ASN A 108 -14.06 -9.08 2.85
N GLY A 109 -12.76 -8.93 2.55
CA GLY A 109 -12.07 -9.76 1.55
C GLY A 109 -12.08 -9.22 0.12
N GLY A 110 -12.87 -8.17 -0.15
CA GLY A 110 -12.77 -7.43 -1.40
C GLY A 110 -11.51 -6.56 -1.44
N PHE A 111 -11.36 -5.76 -2.47
CA PHE A 111 -10.18 -4.90 -2.64
C PHE A 111 -10.54 -3.50 -3.12
N TYR A 112 -9.55 -2.61 -3.14
CA TYR A 112 -9.63 -1.32 -3.81
C TYR A 112 -8.24 -0.91 -4.30
N TRP A 113 -8.19 -0.32 -5.49
CA TRP A 113 -6.97 0.26 -6.04
C TRP A 113 -6.84 1.73 -5.68
N VAL A 114 -5.61 2.19 -5.49
CA VAL A 114 -5.28 3.62 -5.31
C VAL A 114 -4.06 3.99 -6.13
N PHE A 115 -3.99 5.24 -6.54
CA PHE A 115 -2.72 5.91 -6.82
C PHE A 115 -2.24 6.55 -5.52
N ALA A 116 -1.13 6.06 -5.00
CA ALA A 116 -0.56 6.46 -3.72
C ALA A 116 0.60 7.45 -3.90
N TYR A 117 0.61 8.44 -3.04
CA TYR A 117 1.70 9.39 -2.81
C TYR A 117 2.04 9.34 -1.31
N ILE A 118 3.28 9.02 -0.96
CA ILE A 118 3.70 8.80 0.43
C ILE A 118 4.96 9.60 0.73
N THR A 119 4.94 10.33 1.85
CA THR A 119 6.03 11.18 2.31
C THR A 119 6.45 10.82 3.74
N PRO A 120 7.74 10.96 4.08
CA PRO A 120 8.17 11.00 5.47
C PRO A 120 7.79 12.34 6.11
N ASP A 121 7.28 12.28 7.33
CA ASP A 121 7.07 13.47 8.16
C ASP A 121 8.37 13.74 8.93
N LEU A 122 8.90 14.97 8.85
CA LEU A 122 10.18 15.35 9.46
C LEU A 122 9.98 16.35 10.61
N ASP A 123 10.77 16.22 11.68
CA ASP A 123 10.87 17.25 12.73
C ASP A 123 11.79 18.41 12.31
N LEU A 124 11.94 19.42 13.19
CA LEU A 124 12.81 20.58 12.95
C LEU A 124 14.31 20.21 12.81
N ASN A 125 14.71 19.05 13.30
CA ASN A 125 16.08 18.52 13.18
C ASN A 125 16.24 17.61 11.94
N GLY A 126 15.18 17.46 11.15
CA GLY A 126 15.15 16.58 9.98
C GLY A 126 15.05 15.09 10.30
N ASN A 127 14.69 14.70 11.52
CA ASN A 127 14.44 13.29 11.86
C ASN A 127 13.06 12.86 11.38
N ILE A 128 12.95 11.61 10.92
CA ILE A 128 11.65 11.04 10.54
C ILE A 128 10.85 10.77 11.82
N VAL A 129 9.66 11.38 11.92
CA VAL A 129 8.72 11.21 13.04
C VAL A 129 7.47 10.43 12.67
N GLY A 130 7.27 10.14 11.38
CA GLY A 130 6.13 9.42 10.88
C GLY A 130 6.09 9.40 9.36
N TYR A 131 4.96 8.96 8.82
CA TYR A 131 4.72 8.97 7.38
C TYR A 131 3.30 9.42 7.10
N THR A 132 3.13 10.27 6.08
CA THR A 132 1.83 10.67 5.57
C THR A 132 1.60 10.01 4.21
N SER A 133 0.42 9.40 4.03
CA SER A 133 -0.02 8.83 2.77
C SER A 133 -1.27 9.53 2.27
N PHE A 134 -1.17 10.02 1.04
CA PHE A 134 -2.23 10.59 0.24
C PHE A 134 -2.57 9.64 -0.89
N ARG A 135 -3.86 9.37 -1.10
CA ARG A 135 -4.31 8.34 -2.03
C ARG A 135 -5.54 8.84 -2.76
N LYS A 136 -5.54 8.73 -4.09
CA LYS A 136 -6.68 9.09 -4.93
C LYS A 136 -7.08 7.92 -5.81
N LYS A 137 -8.21 8.08 -6.50
CA LYS A 137 -8.66 7.15 -7.53
C LYS A 137 -7.56 6.98 -8.59
N PRO A 138 -7.13 5.74 -8.88
CA PRO A 138 -6.14 5.48 -9.92
C PRO A 138 -6.79 5.56 -11.30
N ASN A 139 -5.98 5.84 -12.33
CA ASN A 139 -6.44 5.67 -13.70
C ASN A 139 -6.76 4.18 -13.97
N PRO A 140 -8.00 3.82 -14.36
CA PRO A 140 -8.37 2.42 -14.61
C PRO A 140 -7.54 1.74 -15.70
N GLU A 141 -7.12 2.47 -16.74
CA GLU A 141 -6.24 1.93 -17.79
C GLU A 141 -4.83 1.67 -17.24
N GLY A 142 -4.30 2.59 -16.43
CA GLY A 142 -3.04 2.39 -15.72
C GLY A 142 -3.06 1.15 -14.82
N VAL A 143 -4.18 0.90 -14.13
CA VAL A 143 -4.37 -0.32 -13.33
C VAL A 143 -4.34 -1.58 -14.21
N ARG A 144 -5.03 -1.57 -15.36
CA ARG A 144 -5.02 -2.71 -16.30
C ARG A 144 -3.63 -3.06 -16.81
N GLN A 145 -2.76 -2.07 -16.97
CA GLN A 145 -1.38 -2.28 -17.44
C GLN A 145 -0.42 -2.69 -16.31
N ILE A 146 -0.56 -2.13 -15.10
CA ILE A 146 0.36 -2.43 -13.99
C ILE A 146 0.04 -3.75 -13.28
N GLU A 147 -1.23 -4.18 -13.26
CA GLU A 147 -1.63 -5.41 -12.55
C GLU A 147 -0.93 -6.67 -13.10
N PRO A 148 -0.83 -6.89 -14.43
CA PRO A 148 -0.03 -7.98 -15.00
C PRO A 148 1.45 -7.92 -14.60
N ILE A 149 2.06 -6.72 -14.63
CA ILE A 149 3.45 -6.51 -14.20
C ILE A 149 3.62 -6.93 -12.74
N TYR A 150 2.73 -6.50 -11.85
CA TYR A 150 2.75 -6.89 -10.44
C TYR A 150 2.58 -8.39 -10.23
N LYS A 151 1.78 -9.06 -11.06
CA LYS A 151 1.64 -10.52 -11.04
C LYS A 151 2.95 -11.20 -11.42
N GLU A 152 3.62 -10.78 -12.49
CA GLU A 152 4.91 -11.34 -12.90
C GLU A 152 6.00 -11.14 -11.82
N LEU A 153 6.06 -9.94 -11.23
CA LEU A 153 6.95 -9.66 -10.11
C LEU A 153 6.66 -10.57 -8.92
N LEU A 154 5.40 -10.77 -8.57
CA LEU A 154 5.02 -11.68 -7.47
C LEU A 154 5.40 -13.13 -7.77
N GLU A 155 5.27 -13.61 -9.01
CA GLU A 155 5.74 -14.94 -9.39
C GLU A 155 7.27 -15.06 -9.31
N ALA A 156 8.00 -14.02 -9.72
CA ALA A 156 9.44 -13.94 -9.53
C ALA A 156 9.82 -14.02 -8.04
N GLU A 157 9.08 -13.35 -7.15
CA GLU A 157 9.27 -13.45 -5.70
C GLU A 157 9.08 -14.86 -5.15
N LYS A 158 8.14 -15.64 -5.71
CA LYS A 158 7.93 -17.03 -5.29
C LYS A 158 9.09 -17.94 -5.70
N ARG A 159 9.75 -17.63 -6.83
CA ARG A 159 10.88 -18.43 -7.33
C ARG A 159 12.20 -18.12 -6.61
N GLY A 160 12.51 -16.84 -6.44
CA GLY A 160 13.83 -16.41 -5.95
C GLY A 160 13.80 -15.25 -4.95
N GLY A 161 12.63 -14.95 -4.38
CA GLY A 161 12.49 -13.86 -3.41
C GLY A 161 12.55 -12.46 -4.04
N ILE A 162 12.73 -11.46 -3.19
CA ILE A 162 12.68 -10.04 -3.60
C ILE A 162 13.80 -9.71 -4.60
N ALA A 163 14.96 -10.36 -4.51
CA ALA A 163 16.07 -10.15 -5.43
C ALA A 163 15.70 -10.53 -6.88
N GLU A 164 15.13 -11.72 -7.08
CA GLU A 164 14.65 -12.17 -8.41
C GLU A 164 13.59 -11.21 -8.98
N SER A 165 12.67 -10.75 -8.13
CA SER A 165 11.67 -9.76 -8.55
C SER A 165 12.27 -8.40 -8.90
N TYR A 166 13.35 -7.99 -8.23
CA TYR A 166 14.04 -6.74 -8.52
C TYR A 166 14.81 -6.81 -9.84
N GLU A 167 15.48 -7.93 -10.14
CA GLU A 167 16.11 -8.15 -11.45
C GLU A 167 15.08 -8.17 -12.58
N LEU A 168 13.92 -8.81 -12.37
CA LEU A 168 12.83 -8.77 -13.34
C LEU A 168 12.31 -7.34 -13.54
N LEU A 169 12.13 -6.58 -12.46
CA LEU A 169 11.70 -5.18 -12.56
C LEU A 169 12.69 -4.35 -13.39
N LYS A 170 14.00 -4.50 -13.15
CA LYS A 170 15.03 -3.82 -13.95
C LYS A 170 14.91 -4.18 -15.43
N LYS A 171 14.74 -5.47 -15.74
CA LYS A 171 14.56 -5.93 -17.12
C LYS A 171 13.31 -5.33 -17.77
N LEU A 172 12.16 -5.37 -17.10
CA LEU A 172 10.90 -4.82 -17.62
C LEU A 172 10.99 -3.31 -17.89
N LEU A 173 11.73 -2.58 -17.06
CA LEU A 173 11.94 -1.13 -17.20
C LEU A 173 13.12 -0.77 -18.12
N SER A 174 13.84 -1.76 -18.67
CA SER A 174 15.14 -1.54 -19.34
C SER A 174 16.08 -0.67 -18.49
N ALA A 175 16.12 -0.94 -17.19
CA ALA A 175 16.79 -0.14 -16.16
C ALA A 175 18.07 -0.80 -15.66
N ASN A 176 18.90 -0.03 -14.96
CA ASN A 176 19.99 -0.50 -14.11
C ASN A 176 19.73 -0.09 -12.65
N ASP A 177 20.64 -0.44 -11.73
CA ASP A 177 20.48 -0.14 -10.30
C ASP A 177 20.43 1.37 -9.99
N GLU A 178 21.05 2.19 -10.82
CA GLU A 178 21.12 3.64 -10.63
C GLU A 178 19.81 4.34 -11.01
N ASN A 179 19.08 3.82 -12.00
CA ASN A 179 17.89 4.49 -12.56
C ASN A 179 16.58 3.72 -12.41
N VAL A 180 16.56 2.51 -11.83
CA VAL A 180 15.33 1.71 -11.69
C VAL A 180 14.21 2.45 -10.96
N ILE A 181 14.55 3.24 -9.94
CA ILE A 181 13.57 4.00 -9.16
C ILE A 181 12.97 5.14 -10.00
N GLU A 182 13.81 5.87 -10.72
CA GLU A 182 13.36 6.93 -11.63
C GLU A 182 12.45 6.35 -12.72
N LYS A 183 12.86 5.24 -13.34
CA LYS A 183 12.06 4.55 -14.37
C LYS A 183 10.76 3.98 -13.82
N TYR A 184 10.77 3.47 -12.59
CA TYR A 184 9.56 3.00 -11.92
C TYR A 184 8.58 4.15 -11.68
N HIS A 185 9.04 5.28 -11.15
CA HIS A 185 8.19 6.47 -10.99
C HIS A 185 7.69 7.00 -12.33
N LYS A 186 8.54 7.03 -13.37
CA LYS A 186 8.14 7.41 -14.73
C LYS A 186 7.00 6.53 -15.24
N LEU A 187 7.15 5.21 -15.18
CA LEU A 187 6.08 4.26 -15.53
C LEU A 187 4.80 4.58 -14.76
N VAL A 188 4.89 4.71 -13.44
CA VAL A 188 3.74 5.00 -12.57
C VAL A 188 3.03 6.31 -12.96
N PHE A 189 3.77 7.36 -13.28
CA PHE A 189 3.19 8.64 -13.68
C PHE A 189 2.57 8.59 -15.09
N ASP A 190 3.23 7.94 -16.05
CA ASP A 190 2.71 7.81 -17.41
C ASP A 190 1.39 7.03 -17.40
N LEU A 191 1.35 5.90 -16.67
CA LEU A 191 0.13 5.11 -16.47
C LEU A 191 -0.99 5.88 -15.76
N GLN A 192 -0.66 6.73 -14.78
CA GLN A 192 -1.66 7.55 -14.10
C GLN A 192 -2.20 8.66 -15.01
N LYS A 193 -1.37 9.22 -15.91
CA LYS A 193 -1.79 10.21 -16.91
C LYS A 193 -2.58 9.58 -18.06
N GLY A 194 -2.40 8.27 -18.30
CA GLY A 194 -3.00 7.56 -19.43
C GLY A 194 -2.26 7.81 -20.74
N ILE A 195 -0.93 7.94 -20.67
CA ILE A 195 -0.02 8.13 -21.81
C ILE A 195 0.67 6.80 -22.13
#